data_AF-A0A3M1NX45-F1
#
_entry.id   AF-A0A3M1NX45-F1
#
_cell.length_a   1.000
_cell.length_b   1.000
_cell.length_c   1.000
_cell.angle_alpha   90.00
_cell.angle_beta   90.00
_cell.angle_gamma   90.00
#
_symmetry.space_group_name_H-M   'P 1'
#
loop_
_entity.id
_entity.type
_entity.pdbx_description
1 polymer ?
#
loop_
_entity_poly.entity_id
_entity_poly.type
_entity_poly.pdbx_seq_one_letter_code
_entity_poly.pdbx_strand_id
1 'polypeptide(L)'
;MFLKSVGICLLGLTLSLLLVGVISGTPVRHAIQVVPALIAFLAVVRRTGWAVHAARPLFLFWLFIVLAIWLYLLDIANFVSGRFTPAEVMLTVVIGVSCLWGLVASFRVPSDPVVGHPAVAGRTRVVTWAGFALLQTAALWVSLQPAFAQR
;
A
#
# COMPACT_ATOMS: atom_id res chain seq x y z
N MET A 1 -1.03 -19.43 -7.10
CA MET A 1 0.09 -19.10 -6.21
C MET A 1 0.25 -17.59 -6.04
N PHE A 2 0.40 -16.82 -7.12
CA PHE A 2 0.63 -15.37 -7.08
C PHE A 2 -0.45 -14.54 -6.36
N LEU A 3 -1.74 -14.87 -6.48
CA LEU A 3 -2.80 -14.15 -5.77
C LEU A 3 -2.67 -14.28 -4.24
N LYS A 4 -2.25 -15.45 -3.73
CA LYS A 4 -1.95 -15.63 -2.31
C LYS A 4 -0.77 -14.76 -1.88
N SER A 5 0.28 -14.67 -2.70
CA SER A 5 1.43 -13.80 -2.45
C SER A 5 1.02 -12.33 -2.37
N VAL A 6 0.14 -11.85 -3.26
CA VAL A 6 -0.42 -10.49 -3.18
C VAL A 6 -1.12 -10.25 -1.83
N GLY A 7 -1.93 -11.21 -1.37
CA GLY A 7 -2.60 -11.12 -0.08
C GLY A 7 -1.62 -11.09 1.10
N ILE A 8 -0.61 -11.94 1.10
CA ILE A 8 0.45 -11.96 2.14
C ILE A 8 1.20 -10.62 2.16
N CYS A 9 1.56 -10.08 1.00
CA CYS A 9 2.23 -8.79 0.89
C CYS A 9 1.36 -7.62 1.37
N LEU A 10 0.06 -7.61 1.05
CA LEU A 10 -0.87 -6.61 1.58
C LEU A 10 -0.98 -6.70 3.11
N LEU A 11 -1.02 -7.91 3.66
CA LEU A 11 -1.04 -8.13 5.09
C LEU A 11 0.26 -7.67 5.76
N GLY A 12 1.42 -8.02 5.19
CA GLY A 12 2.73 -7.58 5.66
C GLY A 12 2.88 -6.07 5.65
N LEU A 13 2.46 -5.40 4.56
CA LEU A 13 2.38 -3.95 4.46
C LEU A 13 1.50 -3.36 5.58
N THR A 14 0.28 -3.89 5.75
CA THR A 14 -0.70 -3.39 6.71
C THR A 14 -0.18 -3.51 8.15
N LEU A 15 0.30 -4.69 8.54
CA LEU A 15 0.81 -4.94 9.88
C LEU A 15 2.06 -4.09 10.18
N SER A 16 2.95 -3.93 9.20
CA SER A 16 4.14 -3.10 9.36
C SER A 16 3.77 -1.63 9.58
N LEU A 17 2.81 -1.09 8.82
CA LEU A 17 2.33 0.29 8.99
C LEU A 17 1.67 0.51 10.35
N LEU A 18 0.83 -0.44 10.81
CA LEU A 18 0.25 -0.35 12.15
C LEU A 18 1.33 -0.34 13.23
N LEU A 19 2.38 -1.17 13.08
CA LEU A 19 3.48 -1.23 14.03
C LEU A 19 4.33 0.06 14.02
N VAL A 20 4.56 0.66 12.84
CA VAL A 20 5.16 2.00 12.76
C VAL A 20 4.31 3.02 13.52
N GLY A 21 2.98 2.94 13.41
CA GLY A 21 2.07 3.79 14.18
C GLY A 21 2.22 3.65 15.68
N VAL A 22 2.34 2.42 16.19
CA VAL A 22 2.57 2.17 17.61
C VAL A 22 3.92 2.72 18.07
N ILE A 23 4.99 2.44 17.32
CA ILE A 23 6.37 2.85 17.67
C ILE A 23 6.54 4.38 17.63
N SER A 24 5.92 5.04 16.65
CA SER A 24 6.01 6.49 16.44
C SER A 24 5.05 7.31 17.32
N GLY A 25 4.20 6.65 18.11
CA GLY A 25 3.13 7.31 18.88
C GLY A 25 1.99 7.84 18.01
N THR A 26 1.84 7.39 16.76
CA THR A 26 0.78 7.83 15.84
C THR A 26 -0.12 6.68 15.35
N PRO A 27 -0.74 5.90 16.26
CA PRO A 27 -1.51 4.72 15.89
C PRO A 27 -2.76 5.07 15.06
N VAL A 28 -3.45 6.17 15.39
CA VAL A 28 -4.67 6.60 14.66
C VAL A 28 -4.34 6.98 13.22
N ARG A 29 -3.26 7.73 13.01
CA ARG A 29 -2.76 8.09 11.68
C ARG A 29 -2.54 6.85 10.82
N HIS A 30 -1.85 5.85 11.35
CA HIS A 30 -1.55 4.63 10.60
C HIS A 30 -2.78 3.74 10.43
N ALA A 31 -3.70 3.71 11.39
CA ALA A 31 -4.98 3.02 11.26
C ALA A 31 -5.80 3.54 10.07
N ILE A 32 -5.83 4.87 9.87
CA ILE A 32 -6.49 5.49 8.70
C ILE A 32 -5.76 5.10 7.41
N GLN A 33 -4.43 5.18 7.40
CA GLN A 33 -3.61 4.91 6.22
C GLN A 33 -3.70 3.48 5.70
N VAL A 34 -3.99 2.50 6.56
CA VAL A 34 -4.09 1.08 6.17
C VAL A 34 -5.47 0.66 5.67
N VAL A 35 -6.51 1.48 5.83
CA VAL A 35 -7.88 1.17 5.36
C VAL A 35 -7.92 0.74 3.88
N PRO A 36 -7.28 1.44 2.92
CA PRO A 36 -7.29 1.03 1.53
C PRO A 36 -6.64 -0.36 1.32
N ALA A 37 -5.54 -0.63 2.03
CA ALA A 37 -4.85 -1.92 2.00
C ALA A 37 -5.68 -3.06 2.58
N LEU A 38 -6.43 -2.81 3.67
CA LEU A 38 -7.37 -3.77 4.23
C LEU A 38 -8.51 -4.10 3.26
N ILE A 39 -9.08 -3.11 2.58
CA ILE A 39 -10.13 -3.34 1.57
C ILE A 39 -9.58 -4.19 0.42
N ALA A 40 -8.39 -3.84 -0.11
CA ALA A 40 -7.75 -4.63 -1.15
C ALA A 40 -7.42 -6.06 -0.68
N PHE A 41 -6.98 -6.24 0.57
CA PHE A 41 -6.70 -7.55 1.15
C PHE A 41 -7.98 -8.40 1.22
N LEU A 42 -9.08 -7.83 1.73
CA LEU A 42 -10.38 -8.52 1.78
C LEU A 42 -10.86 -8.90 0.38
N ALA A 43 -10.63 -8.04 -0.62
CA ALA A 43 -10.94 -8.34 -2.02
C ALA A 43 -10.12 -9.54 -2.55
N VAL A 44 -8.83 -9.62 -2.20
CA VAL A 44 -7.96 -10.76 -2.53
C VAL A 44 -8.43 -12.05 -1.85
N VAL A 45 -8.79 -11.99 -0.57
CA VAL A 45 -9.32 -13.15 0.18
C VAL A 45 -10.62 -13.64 -0.46
N ARG A 46 -11.50 -12.71 -0.88
CA ARG A 46 -12.74 -13.00 -1.60
C ARG A 46 -12.55 -13.35 -3.08
N ARG A 47 -11.31 -13.34 -3.58
CA ARG A 47 -10.94 -13.62 -4.98
C ARG A 47 -11.74 -12.80 -5.99
N THR A 48 -11.98 -11.52 -5.71
CA THR A 48 -12.70 -10.67 -6.65
C THR A 48 -11.83 -10.36 -7.86
N GLY A 49 -12.43 -10.30 -9.06
CA GLY A 49 -11.70 -10.05 -10.32
C GLY A 49 -10.99 -8.69 -10.37
N TRP A 50 -11.37 -7.75 -9.50
CA TRP A 50 -10.76 -6.42 -9.41
C TRP A 50 -9.65 -6.32 -8.34
N ALA A 51 -9.50 -7.33 -7.47
CA ALA A 51 -8.61 -7.28 -6.31
C ALA A 51 -7.15 -6.94 -6.66
N VAL A 52 -6.62 -7.54 -7.72
CA VAL A 52 -5.23 -7.32 -8.17
C VAL A 52 -5.02 -5.89 -8.68
N HIS A 53 -6.03 -5.32 -9.33
CA HIS A 53 -5.98 -3.96 -9.84
C HIS A 53 -6.06 -2.92 -8.72
N ALA A 54 -6.78 -3.24 -7.64
CA ALA A 54 -6.80 -2.45 -6.41
C ALA A 54 -5.47 -2.48 -5.65
N ALA A 55 -4.77 -3.62 -5.61
CA ALA A 55 -3.52 -3.76 -4.86
C ALA A 55 -2.33 -2.98 -5.48
N ARG A 56 -2.26 -2.92 -6.81
CA ARG A 56 -1.16 -2.27 -7.56
C ARG A 56 -0.86 -0.82 -7.15
N PRO A 57 -1.84 0.12 -7.15
CA PRO A 57 -1.58 1.50 -6.77
C PRO A 57 -1.12 1.61 -5.32
N LEU A 58 -1.59 0.73 -4.42
CA LEU A 58 -1.17 0.72 -3.02
C LEU A 58 0.30 0.34 -2.87
N PHE A 59 0.73 -0.74 -3.54
CA PHE A 59 2.13 -1.13 -3.52
C PHE A 59 3.04 -0.07 -4.14
N LEU A 60 2.62 0.53 -5.26
CA LEU A 60 3.39 1.62 -5.89
C LEU A 60 3.52 2.84 -4.97
N PHE A 61 2.41 3.24 -4.34
CA PHE A 61 2.38 4.39 -3.44
C PHE A 61 3.30 4.19 -2.24
N TRP A 62 3.19 3.05 -1.56
CA TRP A 62 4.01 2.76 -0.39
C TRP A 62 5.47 2.48 -0.76
N LEU A 63 5.74 1.86 -1.91
CA LEU A 63 7.11 1.72 -2.41
C LEU A 63 7.73 3.09 -2.70
N PHE A 64 6.99 4.01 -3.31
CA PHE A 64 7.44 5.38 -3.53
C PHE A 64 7.80 6.09 -2.21
N ILE A 65 6.94 5.98 -1.19
CA ILE A 65 7.22 6.54 0.14
C ILE A 65 8.47 5.91 0.77
N VAL A 66 8.61 4.58 0.72
CA VAL A 66 9.80 3.88 1.24
C VAL A 66 11.05 4.37 0.51
N LEU A 67 11.02 4.47 -0.82
CA LEU A 67 12.16 4.98 -1.59
C LEU A 67 12.52 6.42 -1.19
N ALA A 68 11.53 7.29 -0.99
CA ALA A 68 11.77 8.65 -0.50
C ALA A 68 12.41 8.67 0.90
N ILE A 69 11.98 7.79 1.81
CA ILE A 69 12.60 7.64 3.14
C ILE A 69 14.05 7.19 3.00
N TRP A 70 14.35 6.21 2.15
CA TRP A 70 15.72 5.74 1.94
C TRP A 70 16.63 6.79 1.31
N LEU A 71 16.12 7.58 0.35
CA LEU A 71 16.87 8.71 -0.21
C LEU A 71 17.21 9.76 0.86
N TYR A 72 16.31 10.00 1.81
CA TYR A 72 16.58 10.86 2.97
C TYR A 72 17.60 10.25 3.94
N LEU A 73 17.46 8.96 4.28
CA LEU A 73 18.39 8.28 5.20
C LEU A 73 19.83 8.18 4.65
N LEU A 74 19.98 8.17 3.32
CA LEU A 74 21.27 8.16 2.63
C LEU A 74 21.81 9.57 2.35
N ASP A 75 21.13 10.62 2.82
CA ASP A 75 21.46 12.05 2.58
C ASP A 75 21.54 12.41 1.08
N ILE A 76 20.79 11.70 0.23
CA ILE A 76 20.69 11.98 -1.21
C ILE A 76 19.61 13.03 -1.46
N ALA A 77 18.54 13.06 -0.66
CA ALA A 77 17.45 14.00 -0.82
C ALA A 77 16.84 14.49 0.51
N ASN A 78 16.75 15.82 0.65
CA ASN A 78 16.41 16.50 1.91
C ASN A 78 15.01 17.14 1.92
N PHE A 79 14.07 16.66 1.11
CA PHE A 79 12.70 17.19 1.06
C PHE A 79 11.75 16.59 2.11
N VAL A 80 12.19 15.58 2.87
CA VAL A 80 11.48 15.01 4.02
C VAL A 80 12.32 15.24 5.26
N SER A 81 11.71 15.51 6.41
CA SER A 81 12.40 15.60 7.69
C SER A 81 11.78 14.61 8.69
N GLY A 82 12.62 13.99 9.50
CA GLY A 82 12.18 12.99 10.47
C GLY A 82 13.34 12.37 11.24
N ARG A 83 13.08 12.01 12.50
CA ARG A 83 13.96 11.15 13.28
C ARG A 83 13.42 9.74 13.17
N PHE A 84 14.19 8.84 12.54
CA PHE A 84 13.87 7.43 12.41
C PHE A 84 14.66 6.64 13.44
N THR A 85 13.95 5.85 14.24
CA THR A 85 14.53 4.85 15.11
C THR A 85 14.99 3.63 14.29
N PRO A 86 15.95 2.83 14.78
CA PRO A 86 16.36 1.59 14.10
C PRO A 86 15.18 0.66 13.81
N ALA A 87 14.19 0.59 14.72
CA ALA A 87 13.00 -0.22 14.53
C ALA A 87 12.14 0.27 13.34
N GLU A 88 11.94 1.58 13.20
CA GLU A 88 11.22 2.16 12.05
C GLU A 88 11.96 1.87 10.74
N VAL A 89 13.29 2.00 10.71
CA VAL A 89 14.11 1.67 9.54
C VAL A 89 13.91 0.21 9.13
N MET A 90 13.95 -0.73 10.08
CA MET A 90 13.69 -2.15 9.78
C MET A 90 12.29 -2.39 9.23
N LEU A 91 11.27 -1.69 9.75
CA LEU A 91 9.91 -1.79 9.21
C LEU A 91 9.81 -1.24 7.78
N THR A 92 10.56 -0.19 7.43
CA THR A 92 10.59 0.28 6.03
C THR A 92 11.18 -0.76 5.08
N VAL A 93 12.13 -1.60 5.52
CA VAL A 93 12.63 -2.73 4.72
C VAL A 93 11.52 -3.75 4.48
N VAL A 94 10.78 -4.13 5.53
CA VAL A 94 9.66 -5.09 5.43
C VAL A 94 8.57 -4.56 4.52
N ILE A 95 8.21 -3.27 4.63
CA ILE A 95 7.26 -2.59 3.76
C ILE A 95 7.77 -2.61 2.32
N GLY A 96 9.03 -2.24 2.09
CA GLY A 96 9.65 -2.21 0.77
C GLY A 96 9.64 -3.57 0.07
N VAL A 97 10.07 -4.62 0.77
CA VAL A 97 10.05 -6.01 0.26
C VAL A 97 8.62 -6.47 -0.03
N SER A 98 7.68 -6.17 0.88
CA SER A 98 6.26 -6.50 0.70
C SER A 98 5.69 -5.82 -0.53
N CYS A 99 5.97 -4.52 -0.72
CA CYS A 99 5.50 -3.77 -1.87
C CYS A 99 6.13 -4.25 -3.18
N LEU A 100 7.44 -4.47 -3.19
CA LEU A 100 8.15 -4.92 -4.39
C LEU A 100 7.67 -6.32 -4.83
N TRP A 101 7.67 -7.29 -3.91
CA TRP A 101 7.22 -8.64 -4.23
C TRP A 101 5.73 -8.68 -4.55
N GLY A 102 4.90 -7.96 -3.79
CA GLY A 102 3.46 -7.87 -4.02
C GLY A 102 3.14 -7.26 -5.38
N LEU A 103 3.87 -6.23 -5.79
CA LEU A 103 3.74 -5.60 -7.11
C LEU A 103 4.11 -6.58 -8.22
N VAL A 104 5.27 -7.23 -8.13
CA VAL A 104 5.70 -8.25 -9.12
C VAL A 104 4.70 -9.40 -9.20
N ALA A 105 4.25 -9.93 -8.06
CA ALA A 105 3.25 -10.98 -8.01
C ALA A 105 1.92 -10.54 -8.64
N SER A 106 1.50 -9.29 -8.46
CA SER A 106 0.27 -8.75 -9.04
C SER A 106 0.26 -8.71 -10.57
N PHE A 107 1.42 -8.60 -11.22
CA PHE A 107 1.53 -8.66 -12.68
C PHE A 107 1.54 -10.10 -13.21
N ARG A 108 1.81 -11.08 -12.34
CA ARG A 108 1.81 -12.51 -12.67
C ARG A 108 0.48 -13.21 -12.38
N VAL A 109 -0.52 -12.50 -11.84
CA VAL A 109 -1.87 -13.04 -11.71
C VAL A 109 -2.55 -12.98 -13.08
N PRO A 110 -3.01 -14.11 -13.65
CA PRO A 110 -3.78 -14.11 -14.88
C PRO A 110 -5.01 -13.23 -14.75
N SER A 111 -5.33 -12.48 -15.80
CA SER A 111 -6.57 -11.70 -15.81
C SER A 111 -7.75 -12.65 -15.93
N ASP A 112 -8.62 -12.70 -14.92
CA ASP A 112 -9.83 -13.52 -14.98
C ASP A 112 -10.75 -13.02 -16.12
N PRO A 113 -11.30 -13.91 -16.96
CA PRO A 113 -12.18 -13.56 -18.08
C PRO A 113 -13.63 -13.23 -17.63
N VAL A 114 -13.82 -12.80 -16.37
CA VAL A 114 -15.13 -12.54 -15.75
C VAL A 114 -15.95 -11.47 -16.50
N VAL A 115 -15.31 -10.69 -17.37
CA VAL A 115 -15.97 -9.70 -18.20
C VAL A 115 -15.86 -10.13 -19.65
N GLY A 116 -16.96 -10.66 -20.21
CA GLY A 116 -17.02 -11.23 -21.56
C GLY A 116 -16.72 -10.26 -22.72
N HIS A 117 -16.48 -8.96 -22.43
CA HIS A 117 -16.06 -7.97 -23.42
C HIS A 117 -14.73 -7.30 -23.03
N PRO A 118 -13.69 -7.34 -23.89
CA PRO A 118 -12.36 -6.79 -23.56
C PRO A 118 -12.35 -5.29 -23.24
N ALA A 119 -13.26 -4.51 -23.84
CA ALA A 119 -13.41 -3.08 -23.55
C ALA A 119 -13.93 -2.81 -22.13
N VAL A 120 -14.89 -3.60 -21.66
CA VAL A 120 -15.44 -3.48 -20.30
C VAL A 120 -14.41 -3.96 -19.28
N ALA A 121 -13.66 -5.01 -19.60
CA ALA A 121 -12.55 -5.49 -18.77
C ALA A 121 -11.48 -4.40 -18.60
N GLY A 122 -11.07 -3.72 -19.67
CA GLY A 122 -10.12 -2.60 -19.62
C GLY A 122 -10.60 -1.45 -18.73
N ARG A 123 -11.87 -1.05 -18.89
CA ARG A 123 -12.47 0.04 -18.10
C ARG A 123 -12.48 -0.27 -16.61
N THR A 124 -12.92 -1.46 -16.20
CA THR A 124 -12.95 -1.85 -14.79
C THR A 124 -11.57 -1.80 -14.15
N ARG A 125 -10.52 -2.22 -14.88
CA ARG A 125 -9.13 -2.15 -14.39
C ARG A 125 -8.69 -0.73 -14.09
N VAL A 126 -8.92 0.18 -15.02
CA VAL A 126 -8.55 1.61 -14.89
C VAL A 126 -9.34 2.25 -13.76
N VAL A 127 -10.65 2.01 -13.69
CA VAL A 127 -11.52 2.56 -12.64
C VAL A 127 -11.10 2.05 -11.25
N THR A 128 -10.84 0.76 -11.09
CA THR A 128 -10.37 0.22 -9.81
C THR A 128 -9.01 0.77 -9.43
N TRP A 129 -8.06 0.83 -10.37
CA TRP A 129 -6.74 1.37 -10.11
C TRP A 129 -6.80 2.84 -9.68
N ALA A 130 -7.51 3.68 -10.44
CA ALA A 130 -7.68 5.09 -10.14
C ALA A 130 -8.43 5.28 -8.82
N GLY A 131 -9.49 4.51 -8.58
CA GLY A 131 -10.25 4.55 -7.33
C GLY A 131 -9.38 4.25 -6.11
N PHE A 132 -8.53 3.23 -6.16
CA PHE A 132 -7.62 2.90 -5.05
C PHE A 132 -6.45 3.87 -4.91
N ALA A 133 -5.93 4.43 -6.01
CA ALA A 133 -4.93 5.49 -5.95
C ALA A 133 -5.48 6.74 -5.26
N LEU A 134 -6.69 7.15 -5.63
CA LEU A 134 -7.40 8.26 -4.98
C LEU A 134 -7.71 7.95 -3.52
N LEU A 135 -8.21 6.75 -3.22
CA LEU A 135 -8.51 6.32 -1.86
C LEU A 135 -7.27 6.31 -0.97
N GLN A 136 -6.13 5.83 -1.47
CA GLN A 136 -4.87 5.83 -0.73
C GLN A 136 -4.33 7.24 -0.49
N THR A 137 -4.44 8.10 -1.49
CA THR A 137 -4.02 9.51 -1.37
C THR A 137 -4.92 10.26 -0.39
N ALA A 138 -6.24 10.04 -0.46
CA ALA A 138 -7.20 10.62 0.47
C ALA A 138 -6.99 10.10 1.90
N ALA A 139 -6.74 8.80 2.08
CA ALA A 139 -6.41 8.24 3.39
C ALA A 139 -5.13 8.85 3.97
N LEU A 140 -4.08 9.03 3.15
CA LEU A 140 -2.87 9.74 3.59
C LEU A 140 -3.21 11.18 3.97
N TRP A 141 -3.91 11.92 3.12
CA TRP A 141 -4.29 13.32 3.37
C TRP A 141 -5.09 13.50 4.67
N VAL A 142 -6.10 12.64 4.90
CA VAL A 142 -6.90 12.63 6.12
C VAL A 142 -6.03 12.31 7.33
N SER A 143 -5.13 11.33 7.22
CA SER A 143 -4.24 10.94 8.32
C SER A 143 -3.26 12.06 8.73
N LEU A 144 -3.00 13.02 7.84
CA LEU A 144 -2.12 14.16 8.08
C LEU A 144 -2.84 15.36 8.69
N GLN A 145 -4.18 15.31 8.85
CA GLN A 145 -4.92 16.40 9.46
C GLN A 145 -4.53 16.54 10.94
N PRO A 146 -4.51 17.77 11.50
CA PRO A 146 -4.06 18.02 12.88
C PRO A 146 -4.80 17.20 13.95
N ALA A 147 -6.05 16.79 13.69
CA ALA A 147 -6.84 15.95 14.58
C ALA A 147 -6.27 14.52 14.74
N PHE A 148 -5.49 14.03 13.78
CA PHE A 148 -5.00 12.65 13.73
C PHE A 148 -3.47 12.55 13.68
N ALA A 149 -2.78 13.68 13.47
CA ALA A 149 -1.32 13.75 13.35
C ALA A 149 -0.59 13.90 14.70
N GLN A 150 -1.32 13.98 15.82
CA GLN A 150 -0.74 14.15 17.16
C GLN A 150 -0.10 12.84 17.67
N ARG A 151 0.94 12.98 18.49
CA ARG A 151 1.68 11.90 19.14
C ARG A 151 1.16 11.64 20.55
#